data_AF-A0A7M3MQ91-F1
#
_entry.id   AF-A0A7M3MQ91-F1
#
_cell.length_a   1.000
_cell.length_b   1.000
_cell.length_c   1.000
_cell.angle_alpha   90.00
_cell.angle_beta   90.00
_cell.angle_gamma   90.00
#
_symmetry.space_group_name_H-M   'P 1'
#
loop_
_entity.id
_entity.type
_entity.pdbx_description
1 polymer ?
#
loop_
_entity_poly.entity_id
_entity_poly.type
_entity_poly.pdbx_seq_one_letter_code
_entity_poly.pdbx_strand_id
1 'polypeptide(L)' 'GVIETFEDANIGSIFGIGFPAWTGGLAQYIDQYPGGTTGFVGRCKELADAYGERFLPPVSLLAKAETGEPFRAGR' A
#
# COMPACT_ATOMS: atom_id res chain seq x y z
N GLY A 1 12.53 4.17 -9.16
CA GLY A 1 12.43 3.36 -7.91
C GLY A 1 12.38 1.90 -8.33
N VAL A 2 12.71 0.94 -7.47
CA VAL A 2 12.82 -0.49 -7.88
C VAL A 2 11.53 -1.01 -8.55
N ILE A 3 10.36 -0.55 -8.08
CA ILE A 3 9.10 -0.66 -8.82
C ILE A 3 8.69 0.72 -9.29
N GLU A 4 8.37 0.84 -10.58
CA GLU A 4 8.13 2.13 -11.24
C GLU A 4 6.65 2.40 -11.51
N THR A 5 5.82 1.35 -11.63
CA THR A 5 4.40 1.49 -11.97
C THR A 5 3.49 0.76 -10.97
N PHE A 6 2.24 1.21 -10.92
CA PHE A 6 1.19 0.60 -10.09
C PHE A 6 0.85 -0.81 -10.58
N GLU A 7 0.85 -1.00 -11.89
CA GLU A 7 0.59 -2.25 -12.57
C GLU A 7 1.69 -3.29 -12.27
N ASP A 8 2.97 -2.89 -12.33
CA ASP A 8 4.09 -3.78 -12.00
C ASP A 8 4.06 -4.23 -10.55
N ALA A 9 3.69 -3.33 -9.62
CA ALA A 9 3.50 -3.69 -8.21
C ALA A 9 2.43 -4.78 -8.04
N ASN A 10 1.30 -4.67 -8.74
CA ASN A 10 0.23 -5.65 -8.66
C ASN A 10 0.62 -6.99 -9.29
N ILE A 11 1.14 -6.98 -10.53
CA ILE A 11 1.58 -8.19 -11.23
C ILE A 11 2.69 -8.89 -10.44
N GLY A 12 3.71 -8.15 -10.02
CA GLY A 12 4.83 -8.68 -9.23
C GLY A 12 4.35 -9.27 -7.89
N SER A 13 3.38 -8.63 -7.23
CA SER A 13 2.84 -9.16 -5.97
C SER A 13 2.09 -10.48 -6.17
N ILE A 14 1.29 -10.61 -7.23
CA ILE A 14 0.49 -11.82 -7.48
C ILE A 14 1.40 -12.98 -7.90
N PHE A 15 2.25 -12.76 -8.91
CA PHE A 15 3.06 -13.84 -9.50
C PHE A 15 4.39 -14.10 -8.78
N GLY A 16 4.95 -13.10 -8.10
CA GLY A 16 6.25 -13.23 -7.43
C GLY A 16 6.17 -13.76 -6.00
N ILE A 17 5.26 -13.19 -5.19
CA ILE A 17 5.14 -13.53 -3.75
C ILE A 17 3.84 -14.26 -3.41
N GLY A 18 2.98 -14.52 -4.40
CA GLY A 18 1.73 -15.26 -4.21
C GLY A 18 0.61 -14.44 -3.54
N PHE A 19 0.58 -13.12 -3.72
CA PHE A 19 -0.49 -12.29 -3.18
C PHE A 19 -1.85 -12.70 -3.75
N PRO A 20 -2.95 -12.68 -2.97
CA PRO A 20 -4.25 -13.18 -3.43
C PRO A 20 -4.75 -12.43 -4.69
N ALA A 21 -4.88 -13.15 -5.80
CA ALA A 21 -5.20 -12.53 -7.10
C ALA A 21 -6.57 -11.83 -7.13
N TRP A 22 -7.54 -12.31 -6.35
CA TRP A 22 -8.90 -11.76 -6.31
C TRP A 22 -8.98 -10.34 -5.71
N THR A 23 -7.92 -9.86 -5.05
CA THR A 23 -7.84 -8.47 -4.56
C THR A 23 -7.25 -7.52 -5.61
N GLY A 24 -6.80 -8.04 -6.77
CA GLY A 24 -6.13 -7.24 -7.80
C GLY A 24 -4.67 -6.91 -7.52
N GLY A 25 -4.06 -7.48 -6.48
CA GLY A 25 -2.64 -7.27 -6.12
C GLY A 25 -2.45 -6.33 -4.93
N LEU A 26 -1.19 -6.18 -4.49
CA LEU A 26 -0.83 -5.44 -3.28
C LEU A 26 -1.15 -3.94 -3.38
N ALA A 27 -0.81 -3.30 -4.49
CA ALA A 27 -1.04 -1.86 -4.66
C ALA A 27 -2.55 -1.55 -4.73
N GLN A 28 -3.32 -2.41 -5.41
CA GLN A 28 -4.78 -2.34 -5.43
C GLN A 28 -5.41 -2.59 -4.06
N TYR A 29 -4.83 -3.51 -3.27
CA TYR A 29 -5.28 -3.79 -1.92
C TYR A 29 -5.15 -2.58 -0.99
N ILE A 30 -4.08 -1.78 -1.11
CA ILE A 30 -3.92 -0.53 -0.34
C ILE A 30 -5.07 0.44 -0.63
N ASP A 31 -5.43 0.63 -1.90
CA ASP A 31 -6.52 1.53 -2.30
C ASP A 31 -7.91 1.05 -1.83
N GLN A 32 -8.11 -0.27 -1.78
CA GLN A 32 -9.37 -0.88 -1.35
C GLN A 32 -9.48 -1.07 0.16
N TYR A 33 -8.42 -0.78 0.92
CA TYR A 33 -8.42 -0.93 2.35
C TYR A 33 -9.56 -0.09 2.97
N PRO A 34 -10.21 -0.53 4.07
CA PRO A 34 -11.21 0.29 4.74
C PRO A 34 -10.64 1.66 5.12
N GLY A 35 -11.19 2.74 4.55
CA GLY A 35 -10.65 4.10 4.70
C GLY A 35 -9.53 4.48 3.70
N GLY A 36 -9.32 3.68 2.64
CA GLY A 36 -8.36 3.89 1.58
C GLY A 36 -6.90 3.92 2.07
N THR A 37 -6.05 4.64 1.33
CA THR A 37 -4.64 4.86 1.68
C THR A 37 -4.45 5.34 3.12
N THR A 38 -5.30 6.27 3.57
CA THR A 38 -5.26 6.82 4.93
C THR A 38 -5.56 5.75 5.97
N GLY A 39 -6.59 4.94 5.75
CA GLY A 39 -6.93 3.81 6.62
C GLY A 39 -5.83 2.76 6.69
N PHE A 40 -5.20 2.45 5.55
CA PHE A 40 -4.08 1.52 5.50
C PHE A 40 -2.87 2.04 6.28
N VAL A 41 -2.52 3.32 6.11
CA VAL A 41 -1.44 3.98 6.88
C VAL A 41 -1.76 4.00 8.37
N GLY A 42 -3.02 4.23 8.75
CA GLY A 42 -3.48 4.11 10.13
C GLY A 42 -3.17 2.73 10.70
N ARG A 43 -3.52 1.67 9.96
CA ARG A 43 -3.23 0.30 10.36
C ARG A 43 -1.72 0.02 10.49
N CYS A 44 -0.90 0.55 9.57
CA CYS A 44 0.55 0.44 9.68
C CYS A 44 1.09 1.06 10.97
N LYS A 45 0.57 2.24 11.37
CA LYS A 45 0.95 2.91 12.62
C LYS A 45 0.57 2.09 13.85
N GLU A 46 -0.65 1.54 13.89
CA GLU A 46 -1.07 0.64 14.98
C GLU A 46 -0.14 -0.58 15.12
N LEU A 47 0.30 -1.16 14.01
CA LEU A 47 1.24 -2.27 14.01
C LEU A 47 2.66 -1.82 14.41
N ALA A 48 3.06 -0.61 14.05
CA ALA A 48 4.34 -0.04 14.45
C ALA A 48 4.39 0.20 15.97
N ASP A 49 3.31 0.70 16.55
CA ASP A 49 3.19 0.89 18.00
C ASP A 49 3.23 -0.45 18.75
N ALA A 50 2.60 -1.50 18.20
CA ALA A 50 2.53 -2.81 18.83
C ALA A 50 3.79 -3.67 18.64
N TYR A 51 4.47 -3.56 17.49
CA TYR A 51 5.49 -4.51 17.06
C TYR A 51 6.78 -3.86 16.55
N GLY A 52 6.89 -2.54 16.65
CA GLY A 52 8.10 -1.77 16.34
C GLY A 52 8.18 -1.24 14.91
N GLU A 53 9.26 -0.50 14.66
CA GLU A 53 9.46 0.39 13.51
C GLU A 53 9.40 -0.29 12.14
N ARG A 54 9.52 -1.62 12.06
CA ARG A 54 9.43 -2.37 10.80
C ARG A 54 8.08 -2.24 10.08
N PHE A 55 7.04 -1.81 10.80
CA PHE A 55 5.71 -1.55 10.23
C PHE A 55 5.48 -0.09 9.86
N LEU A 56 6.47 0.79 10.05
CA LEU A 56 6.33 2.18 9.63
C LEU A 56 6.18 2.25 8.11
N PRO A 57 5.12 2.90 7.61
CA PRO A 57 4.93 3.05 6.17
C PRO A 57 6.00 4.00 5.60
N PRO A 58 6.41 3.80 4.33
CA PRO A 58 7.39 4.68 3.69
C PRO A 58 6.86 6.09 3.51
N VAL A 59 7.78 7.08 3.45
CA VAL A 59 7.44 8.51 3.34
C VAL A 59 6.53 8.82 2.14
N SER A 60 6.74 8.15 1.01
CA SER A 60 5.90 8.32 -0.19
C SER A 60 4.45 7.92 0.03
N LEU A 61 4.19 6.93 0.89
CA LEU A 61 2.84 6.47 1.23
C LEU A 61 2.21 7.38 2.30
N LEU A 62 3.02 7.88 3.24
CA LEU A 62 2.57 8.86 4.24
C LEU A 62 2.07 10.15 3.56
N ALA A 63 2.83 10.69 2.60
CA ALA A 63 2.45 11.91 1.89
C ALA A 63 1.09 11.77 1.18
N LYS A 64 0.82 10.60 0.57
CA LYS A 64 -0.47 10.30 -0.07
C LYS A 64 -1.61 10.15 0.94
N ALA A 65 -1.33 9.53 2.09
CA ALA A 65 -2.32 9.41 3.16
C ALA A 65 -2.70 10.75 3.79
N GLU A 66 -1.77 11.72 3.84
CA GLU A 66 -2.02 13.08 4.31
C GLU A 66 -2.93 13.88 3.36
N THR A 67 -2.77 13.68 2.05
CA THR A 67 -3.62 14.33 1.03
C THR A 67 -4.93 13.59 0.78
N GLY A 68 -5.09 12.38 1.33
CA GLY A 68 -6.25 11.51 1.07
C GLY A 68 -6.27 10.95 -0.36
N GLU A 69 -5.14 11.02 -1.06
CA GLU A 69 -5.01 10.50 -2.42
C GLU A 69 -4.89 8.97 -2.43
N PRO A 70 -5.44 8.30 -3.47
CA PRO A 70 -5.15 6.90 -3.68
C PRO A 70 -3.64 6.67 -3.88
N PHE A 71 -3.20 5.47 -3.50
CA PHE A 71 -1.87 4.98 -3.80
C PHE A 71 -1.62 4.95 -5.30
N ARG A 72 -2.64 4.55 -6.09
CA ARG A 72 -2.61 4.74 -7.54
C ARG A 72 -2.40 6.21 -7.90
N ALA A 73 -1.37 6.51 -8.68
CA ALA A 73 -1.25 7.82 -9.31
C ALA A 73 -2.33 8.00 -10.39
N GLY A 74 -2.98 9.16 -10.42
CA GLY A 74 -3.81 9.55 -11.55
C GLY A 74 -2.98 9.51 -12.84
N ARG A 75 -3.57 8.97 -13.91
CA ARG A 75 -2.93 8.92 -15.24
C ARG A 75 -2.59 10.32 -15.73
#